data_AF-A0A0Q5DPN6-F1
#
_entry.id   AF-A0A0Q5DPN6-F1
#
_cell.length_a   1.000
_cell.length_b   1.000
_cell.length_c   1.000
_cell.angle_alpha   90.00
_cell.angle_beta   90.00
_cell.angle_gamma   90.00
#
_symmetry.space_group_name_H-M   'P 1'
#
loop_
_entity.id
_entity.type
_entity.pdbx_description
1 polymer ?
#
loop_
_entity_poly.entity_id
_entity_poly.type
_entity_poly.pdbx_seq_one_letter_code
_entity_poly.pdbx_strand_id
1 'polypeptide(L)'
;MFNPTLTSLRRAALVLALSACAGLASAASAFHIELDTAALAATHGNSGWIDLQFNPGNSGTPYAQAQLSHFSGFGDPSTAVTAGNVSGSLAGAYVIGNNDAGGYNDLFHAVNFGSKVGFTVTFSGELDPSLSAFGSTFGVSLFDRSGTVALGAGAASDALVLLTWTSLGSATSVPLANQIGTTVNAVSAVPEPQGWLMLGAGLALLGAIARRRRQQG
;
A
#
# COMPACT_ATOMS: atom_id res chain seq x y z
N MET A 1 -24.41 -30.59 38.03
CA MET A 1 -24.97 -29.94 36.83
C MET A 1 -24.87 -28.44 37.00
N PHE A 2 -23.95 -27.78 36.30
CA PHE A 2 -23.90 -26.31 36.26
C PHE A 2 -25.01 -25.83 35.34
N ASN A 3 -25.97 -25.08 35.89
CA ASN A 3 -26.99 -24.40 35.11
C ASN A 3 -26.45 -23.00 34.79
N PRO A 4 -25.90 -22.74 33.58
CA PRO A 4 -25.49 -21.39 33.24
C PRO A 4 -26.74 -20.51 33.21
N THR A 5 -26.82 -19.55 34.11
CA THR A 5 -27.91 -18.57 34.14
C THR A 5 -27.86 -17.75 32.85
N LEU A 6 -29.02 -17.52 32.21
CA LEU A 6 -29.18 -16.78 30.93
C LEU A 6 -28.45 -15.41 30.88
N THR A 7 -28.11 -14.85 32.05
CA THR A 7 -27.34 -13.63 32.23
C THR A 7 -25.84 -13.75 31.89
N SER A 8 -25.23 -14.94 31.98
CA SER A 8 -23.82 -15.16 31.62
C SER A 8 -23.61 -15.24 30.11
N LEU A 9 -24.53 -15.88 29.39
CA LEU A 9 -24.54 -15.99 27.93
C LEU A 9 -24.65 -14.62 27.23
N ARG A 10 -25.53 -13.73 27.72
CA ARG A 10 -25.67 -12.38 27.16
C ARG A 10 -24.43 -11.52 27.37
N ARG A 11 -23.73 -11.69 28.50
CA ARG A 11 -22.47 -10.97 28.78
C ARG A 11 -21.33 -11.50 27.91
N ALA A 12 -21.23 -12.82 27.73
CA ALA A 12 -20.26 -13.43 26.85
C ALA A 12 -20.45 -13.00 25.38
N ALA A 13 -21.69 -12.97 24.90
CA ALA A 13 -22.02 -12.50 23.55
C ALA A 13 -21.68 -11.01 23.35
N LEU A 14 -21.91 -10.17 24.35
CA LEU A 14 -21.57 -8.75 24.28
C LEU A 14 -20.06 -8.51 24.29
N VAL A 15 -19.31 -9.29 25.07
CA VAL A 15 -17.84 -9.26 25.08
C VAL A 15 -17.30 -9.72 23.72
N LEU A 16 -17.82 -10.82 23.17
CA LEU A 16 -17.42 -11.34 21.87
C LEU A 16 -17.74 -10.36 20.73
N ALA A 17 -18.88 -9.68 20.79
CA ALA A 17 -19.24 -8.64 19.83
C ALA A 17 -18.32 -7.41 19.94
N LEU A 18 -17.95 -6.99 21.16
CA LEU A 18 -17.01 -5.88 21.36
C LEU A 18 -15.58 -6.22 20.90
N SER A 19 -15.10 -7.43 21.17
CA SER A 19 -13.78 -7.86 20.70
C SER A 19 -13.73 -8.11 19.19
N ALA A 20 -14.86 -8.49 18.56
CA ALA A 20 -14.97 -8.55 17.10
C ALA A 20 -14.92 -7.16 16.43
N CYS A 21 -15.39 -6.10 17.10
CA CYS A 21 -15.34 -4.73 16.58
C CYS A 21 -13.99 -4.04 16.77
N ALA A 22 -13.12 -4.52 17.66
CA ALA A 22 -11.81 -3.92 17.94
C ALA A 22 -10.69 -4.35 16.98
N GLY A 23 -10.95 -5.31 16.07
CA GLY A 23 -9.93 -6.02 15.30
C GLY A 23 -9.54 -5.45 13.94
N LEU A 24 -10.09 -4.32 13.49
CA LEU A 24 -9.90 -3.86 12.10
C LEU A 24 -9.37 -2.43 12.03
N ALA A 25 -8.22 -2.19 12.68
CA ALA A 25 -7.32 -1.12 12.27
C ALA A 25 -5.99 -1.77 11.87
N SER A 26 -6.00 -2.55 10.79
CA SER A 26 -4.76 -2.85 10.09
C SER A 26 -4.37 -1.56 9.37
N ALA A 27 -3.31 -0.90 9.85
CA ALA A 27 -2.72 0.20 9.11
C ALA A 27 -2.18 -0.40 7.80
N ALA A 28 -2.92 -0.24 6.69
CA ALA A 28 -2.39 -0.53 5.38
C ALA A 28 -1.05 0.22 5.25
N SER A 29 0.02 -0.49 4.91
CA SER A 29 1.33 0.13 4.74
C SER A 29 1.27 1.00 3.49
N ALA A 30 1.02 2.29 3.70
CA ALA A 30 1.00 3.31 2.66
C ALA A 30 2.41 3.90 2.54
N PHE A 31 2.93 4.00 1.31
CA PHE A 31 4.20 4.65 1.02
C PHE A 31 3.96 5.79 0.05
N HIS A 32 4.38 6.99 0.42
CA HIS A 32 4.44 8.11 -0.50
C HIS A 32 5.81 8.13 -1.19
N ILE A 33 5.81 8.03 -2.52
CA ILE A 33 7.01 8.02 -3.35
C ILE A 33 7.05 9.34 -4.12
N GLU A 34 8.19 10.03 -4.07
CA GLU A 34 8.48 11.17 -4.94
C GLU A 34 9.85 11.02 -5.58
N LEU A 35 9.90 11.27 -6.89
CA LEU A 35 11.07 11.28 -7.73
C LEU A 35 11.29 12.72 -8.23
N ASP A 36 12.41 13.34 -7.85
CA ASP A 36 12.83 14.65 -8.37
C ASP A 36 13.48 14.47 -9.74
N THR A 37 12.73 14.83 -10.78
CA THR A 37 13.11 14.67 -12.18
C THR A 37 13.72 15.92 -12.80
N ALA A 38 14.04 16.95 -11.99
CA ALA A 38 14.59 18.21 -12.51
C ALA A 38 15.89 18.01 -13.31
N ALA A 39 16.79 17.16 -12.81
CA ALA A 39 18.05 16.82 -13.50
C ALA A 39 17.83 16.04 -14.80
N LEU A 40 16.78 15.20 -14.85
CA LEU A 40 16.43 14.45 -16.05
C LEU A 40 15.90 15.39 -17.15
N ALA A 41 15.08 16.38 -16.79
CA ALA A 41 14.56 17.33 -17.76
C ALA A 41 15.67 18.12 -18.48
N ALA A 42 16.72 18.48 -17.75
CA ALA A 42 17.87 19.19 -18.33
C ALA A 42 18.64 18.37 -19.39
N THR A 43 18.59 17.04 -19.31
CA THR A 43 19.41 16.15 -20.15
C THR A 43 18.59 15.37 -21.19
N HIS A 44 17.34 15.04 -20.86
CA HIS A 44 16.47 14.16 -21.66
C HIS A 44 15.17 14.86 -22.13
N GLY A 45 14.98 16.13 -21.76
CA GLY A 45 13.77 16.91 -22.05
C GLY A 45 12.63 16.65 -21.05
N ASN A 46 11.53 17.37 -21.21
CA ASN A 46 10.46 17.46 -20.20
C ASN A 46 9.45 16.29 -20.22
N SER A 47 9.77 15.19 -20.91
CA SER A 47 8.85 14.05 -21.03
C SER A 47 9.63 12.74 -20.95
N GLY A 48 9.03 11.77 -20.28
CA GLY A 48 9.55 10.41 -20.19
C GLY A 48 8.43 9.45 -19.82
N TRP A 49 8.81 8.27 -19.37
CA TRP A 49 7.88 7.24 -18.94
C TRP A 49 8.24 6.71 -17.56
N ILE A 50 7.23 6.24 -16.85
CA ILE A 50 7.39 5.50 -15.60
C ILE A 50 6.87 4.08 -15.79
N ASP A 51 7.61 3.11 -15.28
CA ASP A 51 7.18 1.73 -15.16
C ASP A 51 6.96 1.40 -13.69
N LEU A 52 5.76 0.92 -13.39
CA LEU A 52 5.31 0.51 -12.07
C LEU A 52 4.93 -0.96 -12.14
N GLN A 53 5.74 -1.82 -11.53
CA GLN A 53 5.62 -3.26 -11.71
C GLN A 53 5.41 -3.96 -10.38
N PHE A 54 4.52 -4.96 -10.34
CA PHE A 54 4.33 -5.84 -9.18
C PHE A 54 4.23 -7.30 -9.61
N ASN A 55 5.36 -7.99 -9.68
CA ASN A 55 5.41 -9.35 -10.24
C ASN A 55 5.31 -10.45 -9.18
N PRO A 56 4.79 -11.64 -9.54
CA PRO A 56 5.00 -12.86 -8.76
C PRO A 56 6.49 -13.16 -8.71
N GLY A 57 7.02 -13.44 -7.52
CA GLY A 57 8.44 -13.75 -7.36
C GLY A 57 8.86 -15.14 -7.80
N ASN A 58 7.92 -16.08 -7.77
CA ASN A 58 8.09 -17.48 -8.11
C ASN A 58 6.73 -18.18 -8.24
N SER A 59 6.76 -19.45 -8.67
CA SER A 59 5.59 -20.33 -8.53
C SER A 59 5.24 -20.49 -7.05
N GLY A 60 4.00 -20.17 -6.67
CA GLY A 60 3.52 -20.29 -5.29
C GLY A 60 3.61 -19.01 -4.46
N THR A 61 3.98 -17.87 -5.06
CA THR A 61 3.81 -16.56 -4.43
C THR A 61 2.32 -16.34 -4.08
N PRO A 62 1.97 -16.05 -2.80
CA PRO A 62 0.60 -15.74 -2.42
C PRO A 62 0.08 -14.49 -3.12
N TYR A 63 -1.24 -14.43 -3.33
CA TYR A 63 -1.86 -13.27 -3.96
C TYR A 63 -1.76 -12.04 -3.07
N ALA A 64 -1.17 -10.98 -3.60
CA ALA A 64 -1.14 -9.65 -3.06
C ALA A 64 -1.44 -8.64 -4.17
N GLN A 65 -1.75 -7.41 -3.76
CA GLN A 65 -2.01 -6.32 -4.68
C GLN A 65 -1.47 -4.99 -4.15
N ALA A 66 -0.95 -4.18 -5.08
CA ALA A 66 -0.52 -2.82 -4.88
C ALA A 66 -1.58 -1.87 -5.46
N GLN A 67 -2.15 -1.01 -4.62
CA GLN A 67 -3.02 0.08 -5.06
C GLN A 67 -2.23 1.38 -5.11
N LEU A 68 -2.32 2.08 -6.25
CA LEU A 68 -1.62 3.31 -6.56
C LEU A 68 -2.61 4.48 -6.61
N SER A 69 -2.31 5.58 -5.94
CA SER A 69 -3.19 6.75 -5.80
C SER A 69 -2.40 8.05 -5.67
N HIS A 70 -3.09 9.19 -5.58
CA HIS A 70 -2.47 10.50 -5.32
C HIS A 70 -1.35 10.86 -6.32
N PHE A 71 -1.61 10.62 -7.60
CA PHE A 71 -0.64 10.84 -8.66
C PHE A 71 -0.30 12.32 -8.87
N SER A 72 0.98 12.60 -9.11
CA SER A 72 1.52 13.90 -9.46
C SER A 72 2.61 13.73 -10.52
N GLY A 73 2.69 14.66 -11.48
CA GLY A 73 3.65 14.58 -12.59
C GLY A 73 3.32 13.54 -13.67
N PHE A 74 2.20 12.83 -13.58
CA PHE A 74 1.72 11.94 -14.65
C PHE A 74 1.16 12.75 -15.83
N GLY A 75 1.37 12.22 -17.05
CA GLY A 75 0.93 12.81 -18.30
C GLY A 75 -0.53 12.54 -18.63
N ASP A 76 -0.86 12.51 -19.93
CA ASP A 76 -2.20 12.23 -20.42
C ASP A 76 -2.67 10.81 -20.00
N PRO A 77 -3.83 10.65 -19.34
CA PRO A 77 -4.36 9.34 -18.91
C PRO A 77 -4.47 8.29 -20.02
N SER A 78 -4.60 8.71 -21.29
CA SER A 78 -4.69 7.80 -22.45
C SER A 78 -3.35 7.14 -22.81
N THR A 79 -2.25 7.61 -22.21
CA THR A 79 -0.91 7.02 -22.42
C THR A 79 -0.64 5.81 -21.56
N ALA A 80 -1.55 5.45 -20.65
CA ALA A 80 -1.43 4.26 -19.83
C ALA A 80 -1.40 3.00 -20.71
N VAL A 81 -0.34 2.22 -20.57
CA VAL A 81 -0.19 0.88 -21.13
C VAL A 81 -0.11 -0.08 -19.95
N THR A 82 -0.92 -1.12 -19.99
CA THR A 82 -1.03 -2.10 -18.90
C THR A 82 -0.76 -3.50 -19.43
N ALA A 83 -0.01 -4.31 -18.68
CA ALA A 83 0.08 -5.74 -18.89
C ALA A 83 -0.18 -6.54 -17.60
N GLY A 84 -0.67 -7.76 -17.78
CA GLY A 84 -1.07 -8.65 -16.68
C GLY A 84 -2.26 -8.15 -15.88
N ASN A 85 -2.23 -8.39 -14.57
CA ASN A 85 -3.32 -8.05 -13.66
C ASN A 85 -3.24 -6.59 -13.19
N VAL A 86 -3.57 -5.67 -14.11
CA VAL A 86 -3.67 -4.24 -13.83
C VAL A 86 -5.07 -3.75 -14.16
N SER A 87 -5.64 -2.94 -13.27
CA SER A 87 -6.95 -2.34 -13.45
C SER A 87 -6.99 -0.92 -12.90
N GLY A 88 -8.04 -0.18 -13.24
CA GLY A 88 -8.27 1.17 -12.75
C GLY A 88 -7.80 2.26 -13.71
N SER A 89 -7.55 3.47 -13.18
CA SER A 89 -7.20 4.64 -13.99
C SER A 89 -6.52 5.72 -13.16
N LEU A 90 -5.83 6.65 -13.86
CA LEU A 90 -5.16 7.79 -13.24
C LEU A 90 -6.12 8.70 -12.44
N ALA A 91 -7.39 8.81 -12.86
CA ALA A 91 -8.38 9.65 -12.21
C ALA A 91 -8.91 9.09 -10.86
N GLY A 92 -8.72 7.80 -10.62
CA GLY A 92 -9.14 7.14 -9.38
C GLY A 92 -7.95 6.52 -8.66
N ALA A 93 -7.67 5.29 -9.02
CA ALA A 93 -6.52 4.53 -8.57
C ALA A 93 -6.19 3.46 -9.60
N TYR A 94 -4.94 3.05 -9.67
CA TYR A 94 -4.57 1.79 -10.31
C TYR A 94 -4.44 0.70 -9.26
N VAL A 95 -4.76 -0.54 -9.63
CA VAL A 95 -4.54 -1.73 -8.80
C VAL A 95 -3.74 -2.72 -9.63
N ILE A 96 -2.60 -3.15 -9.11
CA ILE A 96 -1.71 -4.14 -9.72
C ILE A 96 -1.69 -5.37 -8.81
N GLY A 97 -2.19 -6.51 -9.30
CA GLY A 97 -2.06 -7.80 -8.63
C GLY A 97 -0.74 -8.50 -9.00
N ASN A 98 -0.22 -9.38 -8.14
CA ASN A 98 1.03 -10.11 -8.39
C ASN A 98 0.83 -11.53 -8.96
N ASN A 99 -0.23 -11.80 -9.73
CA ASN A 99 -0.63 -13.18 -10.02
C ASN A 99 -0.99 -13.47 -11.48
N ASP A 100 -0.64 -12.60 -12.42
CA ASP A 100 -0.79 -12.96 -13.83
C ASP A 100 0.12 -14.13 -14.22
N ALA A 101 -0.45 -15.09 -14.95
CA ALA A 101 0.24 -16.31 -15.37
C ALA A 101 1.35 -16.07 -16.41
N GLY A 102 1.31 -14.93 -17.11
CA GLY A 102 2.34 -14.49 -18.03
C GLY A 102 3.60 -13.94 -17.34
N GLY A 103 3.56 -13.75 -16.02
CA GLY A 103 4.71 -13.38 -15.18
C GLY A 103 4.99 -11.88 -15.07
N TYR A 104 4.21 -11.03 -15.73
CA TYR A 104 4.37 -9.57 -15.72
C TYR A 104 3.07 -8.92 -15.25
N ASN A 105 3.14 -7.97 -14.31
CA ASN A 105 2.04 -7.06 -13.99
C ASN A 105 2.58 -5.65 -13.90
N ASP A 106 2.34 -4.86 -14.94
CA ASP A 106 3.01 -3.58 -15.18
C ASP A 106 2.03 -2.50 -15.62
N LEU A 107 2.23 -1.31 -15.06
CA LEU A 107 1.64 -0.07 -15.51
C LEU A 107 2.76 0.81 -16.05
N PHE A 108 2.79 0.97 -17.36
CA PHE A 108 3.68 1.87 -18.06
C PHE A 108 2.92 3.14 -18.46
N HIS A 109 3.41 4.31 -18.07
CA HIS A 109 2.67 5.57 -18.27
C HIS A 109 3.60 6.74 -18.59
N ALA A 110 3.16 7.65 -19.46
CA ALA A 110 3.92 8.87 -19.71
C ALA A 110 3.93 9.78 -18.48
N VAL A 111 5.06 10.44 -18.22
CA VAL A 111 5.25 11.39 -17.13
C VAL A 111 5.93 12.65 -17.63
N ASN A 112 5.72 13.75 -16.91
CA ASN A 112 6.30 15.05 -17.21
C ASN A 112 7.53 15.27 -16.31
N PHE A 113 8.71 15.38 -16.92
CA PHE A 113 9.93 15.72 -16.21
C PHE A 113 10.05 17.23 -15.94
N GLY A 114 10.89 17.58 -14.96
CA GLY A 114 11.21 18.97 -14.60
C GLY A 114 10.70 19.39 -13.23
N SER A 115 9.97 18.49 -12.55
CA SER A 115 9.56 18.65 -11.15
C SER A 115 9.46 17.26 -10.50
N LYS A 116 8.49 17.05 -9.60
CA LYS A 116 8.28 15.76 -8.96
C LYS A 116 7.31 14.89 -9.76
N VAL A 117 7.69 13.62 -9.93
CA VAL A 117 6.76 12.55 -10.27
C VAL A 117 6.52 11.76 -8.98
N GLY A 118 5.27 11.60 -8.57
CA GLY A 118 4.97 10.99 -7.28
C GLY A 118 3.59 10.37 -7.19
N PHE A 119 3.44 9.43 -6.27
CA PHE A 119 2.21 8.69 -6.01
C PHE A 119 2.31 8.01 -4.64
N THR A 120 1.16 7.59 -4.12
CA THR A 120 1.06 6.74 -2.93
C THR A 120 0.78 5.31 -3.35
N VAL A 121 1.50 4.34 -2.77
CA VAL A 121 1.25 2.91 -2.91
C VAL A 121 0.83 2.28 -1.59
N THR A 122 -0.23 1.48 -1.61
CA THR A 122 -0.70 0.67 -0.47
C THR A 122 -0.77 -0.80 -0.86
N PHE A 123 -0.34 -1.68 0.04
CA PHE A 123 -0.38 -3.13 -0.19
C PHE A 123 -1.51 -3.80 0.58
N SER A 124 -2.05 -4.86 0.00
CA SER A 124 -3.03 -5.76 0.64
C SER A 124 -2.92 -7.17 0.06
N GLY A 125 -3.59 -8.13 0.69
CA GLY A 125 -3.55 -9.54 0.34
C GLY A 125 -2.67 -10.37 1.27
N GLU A 126 -2.42 -11.61 0.88
CA GLU A 126 -1.65 -12.56 1.66
C GLU A 126 -0.17 -12.16 1.71
N LEU A 127 0.48 -12.45 2.82
CA LEU A 127 1.88 -12.13 3.01
C LEU A 127 2.75 -13.19 2.34
N ASP A 128 3.83 -12.77 1.68
CA ASP A 128 4.83 -13.71 1.18
C ASP A 128 5.63 -14.29 2.36
N PRO A 129 5.59 -15.61 2.61
CA PRO A 129 6.38 -16.24 3.67
C PRO A 129 7.86 -16.31 3.31
N SER A 130 8.23 -16.17 2.04
CA SER A 130 9.61 -16.12 1.60
C SER A 130 10.15 -14.70 1.76
N LEU A 131 11.20 -14.53 2.56
CA LEU A 131 11.97 -13.28 2.62
C LEU A 131 12.88 -13.11 1.38
N SER A 132 12.56 -13.77 0.27
CA SER A 132 13.35 -13.68 -0.93
C SER A 132 13.04 -12.36 -1.62
N ALA A 133 14.07 -11.64 -2.08
CA ALA A 133 13.94 -10.38 -2.82
C ALA A 133 13.17 -10.50 -4.15
N PHE A 134 12.76 -11.72 -4.51
CA PHE A 134 11.94 -12.01 -5.68
C PHE A 134 10.45 -12.02 -5.32
N GLY A 135 10.07 -12.44 -4.11
CA GLY A 135 8.68 -12.52 -3.67
C GLY A 135 7.99 -11.16 -3.55
N SER A 136 6.80 -11.00 -4.16
CA SER A 136 5.90 -9.83 -4.07
C SER A 136 6.62 -8.49 -3.95
N THR A 137 7.42 -8.11 -4.95
CA THR A 137 8.17 -6.86 -4.95
C THR A 137 7.61 -5.87 -5.96
N PHE A 138 7.30 -4.67 -5.48
CA PHE A 138 6.89 -3.53 -6.29
C PHE A 138 8.11 -2.72 -6.70
N GLY A 139 8.30 -2.55 -8.00
CA GLY A 139 9.39 -1.79 -8.60
C GLY A 139 8.91 -0.50 -9.25
N VAL A 140 9.77 0.52 -9.21
CA VAL A 140 9.56 1.81 -9.89
C VAL A 140 10.78 2.11 -10.73
N SER A 141 10.59 2.35 -12.02
CA SER A 141 11.67 2.72 -12.96
C SER A 141 11.24 3.91 -13.81
N LEU A 142 12.20 4.73 -14.24
CA LEU A 142 11.97 5.82 -15.20
C LEU A 142 12.67 5.52 -16.52
N PHE A 143 12.06 5.98 -17.61
CA PHE A 143 12.59 5.83 -18.95
C PHE A 143 12.57 7.18 -19.69
N ASP A 144 13.43 7.28 -20.69
CA ASP A 144 13.49 8.40 -21.61
C ASP A 144 12.19 8.60 -22.39
N ARG A 145 12.13 9.64 -23.23
CA ARG A 145 10.93 9.95 -24.03
C ARG A 145 10.50 8.80 -24.94
N SER A 146 11.43 7.96 -25.40
CA SER A 146 11.11 6.79 -26.22
C SER A 146 10.48 5.65 -25.42
N GLY A 147 10.62 5.67 -24.09
CA GLY A 147 10.14 4.61 -23.21
C GLY A 147 11.02 3.35 -23.25
N THR A 148 12.28 3.46 -23.70
CA THR A 148 13.15 2.29 -23.91
C THR A 148 14.47 2.36 -23.16
N VAL A 149 14.97 3.57 -22.88
CA VAL A 149 16.24 3.75 -22.17
C VAL A 149 15.93 4.07 -20.72
N ALA A 150 16.32 3.19 -19.80
CA ALA A 150 16.18 3.41 -18.37
C ALA A 150 17.01 4.62 -17.92
N LEU A 151 16.43 5.43 -17.03
CA LEU A 151 17.01 6.68 -16.55
C LEU A 151 17.15 6.68 -15.03
N GLY A 152 18.18 7.37 -14.56
CA GLY A 152 18.37 7.65 -13.14
C GLY A 152 18.81 6.46 -12.30
N ALA A 153 18.71 5.21 -12.77
CA ALA A 153 19.19 4.05 -12.04
C ALA A 153 20.72 3.92 -12.12
N GLY A 154 21.36 3.69 -10.98
CA GLY A 154 22.76 3.24 -10.88
C GLY A 154 22.88 1.75 -10.49
N ALA A 155 21.76 1.07 -10.34
CA ALA A 155 21.65 -0.33 -9.93
C ALA A 155 21.45 -1.26 -11.13
N ALA A 156 21.87 -2.52 -11.00
CA ALA A 156 21.78 -3.53 -12.07
C ALA A 156 20.33 -3.91 -12.48
N SER A 157 19.33 -3.50 -11.69
CA SER A 157 17.92 -3.81 -11.91
C SER A 157 17.14 -2.69 -12.61
N ASP A 158 17.78 -1.58 -12.97
CA ASP A 158 17.18 -0.36 -13.55
C ASP A 158 16.05 0.30 -12.73
N ALA A 159 15.68 -0.31 -11.60
CA ALA A 159 14.75 0.25 -10.62
C ALA A 159 15.37 1.39 -9.80
N LEU A 160 14.51 2.30 -9.41
CA LEU A 160 14.77 3.45 -8.53
C LEU A 160 14.25 3.21 -7.12
N VAL A 161 13.14 2.45 -7.00
CA VAL A 161 12.52 2.04 -5.74
C VAL A 161 12.14 0.57 -5.82
N LEU A 162 12.38 -0.17 -4.73
CA LEU A 162 11.82 -1.50 -4.50
C LEU A 162 11.12 -1.55 -3.15
N LEU A 163 9.87 -2.00 -3.15
CA LEU A 163 9.08 -2.28 -1.94
C LEU A 163 8.69 -3.75 -1.93
N THR A 164 9.17 -4.51 -0.96
CA THR A 164 8.86 -5.94 -0.84
C THR A 164 7.76 -6.16 0.19
N TRP A 165 6.67 -6.83 -0.19
CA TRP A 165 5.55 -7.18 0.68
C TRP A 165 5.83 -8.52 1.39
N THR A 166 6.09 -8.49 2.71
CA THR A 166 6.63 -9.65 3.45
C THR A 166 5.80 -10.06 4.66
N SER A 167 6.12 -11.23 5.22
CA SER A 167 5.52 -11.84 6.43
C SER A 167 5.55 -11.00 7.72
N LEU A 168 6.28 -9.88 7.77
CA LEU A 168 6.19 -8.92 8.87
C LEU A 168 4.90 -8.07 8.84
N GLY A 169 4.05 -8.26 7.83
CA GLY A 169 2.77 -7.54 7.69
C GLY A 169 2.93 -6.11 7.19
N SER A 170 4.11 -5.77 6.69
CA SER A 170 4.45 -4.44 6.17
C SER A 170 5.36 -4.55 4.96
N ALA A 171 5.21 -3.63 4.00
CA ALA A 171 6.21 -3.53 2.95
C ALA A 171 7.51 -2.94 3.49
N THR A 172 8.64 -3.43 3.02
CA THR A 172 9.97 -2.89 3.37
C THR A 172 10.57 -2.21 2.15
N SER A 173 11.02 -0.97 2.29
CA SER A 173 11.74 -0.26 1.22
C SER A 173 13.22 -0.58 1.25
N VAL A 174 13.77 -0.96 0.09
CA VAL A 174 15.23 -1.12 -0.08
C VAL A 174 15.77 0.11 -0.82
N PRO A 175 16.66 0.91 -0.22
CA PRO A 175 17.29 2.02 -0.92
C PRO A 175 18.15 1.52 -2.09
N LEU A 176 17.91 2.07 -3.29
CA LEU A 176 18.72 1.80 -4.47
C LEU A 176 19.68 2.95 -4.74
N ALA A 177 20.88 2.61 -5.22
CA ALA A 177 21.82 3.61 -5.71
C ALA A 177 21.25 4.20 -7.01
N ASN A 178 20.91 5.49 -6.99
CA ASN A 178 20.34 6.20 -8.14
C ASN A 178 20.89 7.63 -8.23
N GLN A 179 20.72 8.24 -9.41
CA GLN A 179 21.24 9.58 -9.77
C GLN A 179 20.17 10.68 -9.62
N ILE A 180 18.99 10.35 -9.12
CA ILE A 180 17.87 11.28 -8.99
C ILE A 180 17.42 11.38 -7.53
N GLY A 181 16.92 12.54 -7.10
CA GLY A 181 16.39 12.68 -5.75
C GLY A 181 15.19 11.75 -5.55
N THR A 182 15.32 10.73 -4.71
CA THR A 182 14.23 9.77 -4.43
C THR A 182 13.88 9.81 -2.95
N THR A 183 12.61 10.04 -2.64
CA THR A 183 12.10 9.98 -1.27
C THR A 183 10.97 8.96 -1.17
N VAL A 184 11.08 8.05 -0.20
CA VAL A 184 10.07 7.05 0.12
C VAL A 184 9.72 7.20 1.59
N ASN A 185 8.50 7.64 1.87
CA ASN A 185 8.04 7.91 3.22
C ASN A 185 6.91 6.94 3.59
N ALA A 186 7.11 6.14 4.64
CA ALA A 186 6.03 5.35 5.22
C ALA A 186 4.99 6.29 5.86
N VAL A 187 3.75 6.18 5.41
CA VAL A 187 2.61 6.90 5.97
C VAL A 187 2.01 6.00 7.04
N SER A 188 2.27 6.34 8.31
CA SER A 188 1.63 5.67 9.43
C SER A 188 0.17 6.09 9.51
N ALA A 189 -0.75 5.13 9.68
CA ALA A 189 -2.13 5.45 10.03
C ALA A 189 -2.11 6.29 11.32
N VAL A 190 -2.59 7.52 11.24
CA VAL A 190 -2.76 8.37 12.41
C VAL A 190 -3.90 7.74 13.23
N PRO A 191 -3.70 7.42 14.53
CA PRO A 191 -4.78 6.93 15.36
C PRO A 191 -5.93 7.93 15.31
N GLU A 192 -7.05 7.55 14.71
CA GLU A 192 -8.18 8.45 14.61
C GLU A 192 -8.65 8.80 16.04
N PRO A 193 -8.68 10.10 16.43
CA PRO A 193 -9.11 10.52 17.76
C PRO A 193 -10.50 9.99 18.13
N GLN A 194 -11.31 9.72 17.11
CA GLN A 194 -12.67 9.18 17.18
C GLN A 194 -12.71 7.78 17.80
N GLY A 195 -11.71 6.93 17.53
CA GLY A 195 -11.64 5.57 18.08
C GLY A 195 -11.51 5.58 19.60
N TRP A 196 -10.68 6.47 20.13
CA TRP A 196 -10.52 6.68 21.56
C TRP A 196 -11.76 7.32 22.20
N LEU A 197 -12.41 8.25 21.50
CA LEU A 197 -13.67 8.84 21.95
C LEU A 197 -14.80 7.81 21.99
N MET A 198 -14.90 6.92 20.99
CA MET A 198 -15.92 5.87 20.95
C MET A 198 -15.64 4.77 21.98
N LEU A 199 -14.38 4.39 22.19
CA LEU A 199 -13.97 3.48 23.26
C LEU A 199 -14.28 4.09 24.63
N GLY A 200 -13.92 5.37 24.84
CA GLY A 200 -14.21 6.11 26.06
C GLY A 200 -15.71 6.25 26.33
N ALA A 201 -16.49 6.56 25.30
CA ALA A 201 -17.94 6.63 25.37
C ALA A 201 -18.57 5.27 25.72
N GLY A 202 -18.06 4.18 25.11
CA GLY A 202 -18.46 2.81 25.43
C GLY A 202 -18.20 2.44 26.88
N LEU A 203 -17.00 2.73 27.39
CA LEU A 203 -16.63 2.50 28.79
C LEU A 203 -17.48 3.34 29.76
N ALA A 204 -17.77 4.59 29.43
CA ALA A 204 -18.62 5.47 30.23
C ALA A 204 -20.06 4.93 30.33
N LEU A 205 -20.64 4.44 29.23
CA LEU A 205 -21.96 3.81 29.20
C LEU A 205 -22.00 2.54 30.05
N LEU A 206 -20.97 1.69 29.97
CA LEU A 206 -20.85 0.48 30.80
C LEU A 206 -20.77 0.83 32.29
N GLY A 207 -19.98 1.85 32.65
CA GLY A 207 -19.88 2.37 34.01
C GLY A 207 -21.22 2.88 34.56
N ALA A 208 -21.96 3.63 33.76
CA ALA A 208 -23.29 4.15 34.13
C ALA A 208 -24.31 3.02 34.37
N ILE A 209 -24.32 1.99 33.52
CA ILE A 209 -25.20 0.82 33.68
C ILE A 209 -24.83 0.02 34.93
N ALA A 210 -23.54 -0.19 35.19
CA ALA A 210 -23.07 -0.91 36.38
C ALA A 210 -23.46 -0.17 37.67
N ARG A 211 -23.35 1.17 37.69
CA ARG A 211 -23.77 2.01 38.82
C ARG A 211 -25.27 1.92 39.08
N ARG A 212 -26.10 1.97 38.04
CA ARG A 212 -27.56 1.85 38.16
C ARG A 212 -27.99 0.51 38.75
N ARG A 213 -27.35 -0.59 38.35
CA ARG A 213 -27.67 -1.94 38.87
C ARG A 213 -27.31 -2.12 40.34
N ARG A 214 -26.28 -1.44 40.85
CA ARG A 214 -25.91 -1.45 42.27
C ARG A 214 -26.85 -0.62 43.15
N GLN A 215 -27.64 0.27 42.58
CA GLN A 215 -28.60 1.10 43.33
C GLN A 215 -30.02 0.51 43.36
N GLN A 216 -30.27 -0.55 42.59
CA GLN A 216 -31.59 -1.19 42.46
C GLN A 216 -31.67 -2.59 43.11
N GLY A 217 -30.61 -3.03 43.77
CA GLY A 217 -30.58 -4.25 44.59
C GLY A 217 -30.02 -3.91 45.96
#